data_AF-A0A949PCA8-F1
#
_entry.id   AF-A0A949PCA8-F1
#
_cell.length_a   1.000
_cell.length_b   1.000
_cell.length_c   1.000
_cell.angle_alpha   90.00
_cell.angle_beta   90.00
_cell.angle_gamma   90.00
#
_symmetry.space_group_name_H-M   'P 1'
#
loop_
_entity.id
_entity.type
_entity.pdbx_description
1 polymer ?
#
loop_
_entity_poly.entity_id
_entity_poly.type
_entity_poly.pdbx_seq_one_letter_code
_entity_poly.pdbx_strand_id
1 'polypeptide(L)'
;MCIRDRNPDYYTIDTNNDINLSIPNGANSFISEAKEGTITGIPKTSTDYETIRNIDERKNRLTEDNLIFATSFAWTRDTRENINDNSFSRIRGKLESVGNLLRGISNIAGLEKNNNGNYNILGVTFSQYVKVEGEYIKHWDLDHNNILAFRSFAGIAIPYGNSNSIPFTRSYFAGGANDNRGWKPYDLGPGSSGSINEFNEANLKLAFNVEYRYTIIGAIKGAFFVDAGNIWNAMDNVNDEASRFTSLTDLKDIAVASGLGLRYDFGFFVLRLDVGFKTYDPARLEGERWIKDYNFGNAVYNIGINYPF
;
A
#
# COMPACT_ATOMS: atom_id res chain seq x y z
N MET A 1 -27.03 -27.88 4.95
CA MET A 1 -28.13 -27.05 4.42
C MET A 1 -27.55 -26.30 3.23
N CYS A 2 -28.12 -26.45 2.04
CA CYS A 2 -27.57 -25.80 0.84
C CYS A 2 -27.91 -24.30 0.89
N ILE A 3 -27.06 -23.40 0.39
CA ILE A 3 -27.32 -21.93 0.38
C ILE A 3 -28.68 -21.61 -0.28
N ARG A 4 -29.11 -22.47 -1.21
CA ARG A 4 -30.43 -22.51 -1.87
C ARG A 4 -31.63 -22.45 -0.91
N ASP A 5 -31.55 -23.06 0.28
CA ASP A 5 -32.70 -23.18 1.19
C ASP A 5 -32.82 -21.98 2.16
N ARG A 6 -31.96 -20.97 2.00
CA ARG A 6 -31.73 -19.94 3.02
C ARG A 6 -32.31 -18.57 2.66
N ASN A 7 -32.09 -18.12 1.42
CA ASN A 7 -32.69 -16.89 0.92
C ASN A 7 -33.02 -17.02 -0.58
N PRO A 8 -34.32 -17.13 -0.97
CA PRO A 8 -34.72 -17.19 -2.38
C PRO A 8 -34.40 -15.92 -3.16
N ASP A 9 -34.20 -14.77 -2.47
CA ASP A 9 -33.89 -13.48 -3.10
C ASP A 9 -32.49 -13.44 -3.74
N TYR A 10 -31.63 -14.41 -3.43
CA TYR A 10 -30.33 -14.52 -4.08
C TYR A 10 -30.43 -14.96 -5.55
N TYR A 11 -31.54 -15.58 -5.93
CA TYR A 11 -31.66 -16.27 -7.20
C TYR A 11 -32.82 -15.74 -8.03
N THR A 12 -32.67 -15.87 -9.34
CA THR A 12 -33.75 -15.73 -10.31
C THR A 12 -33.98 -17.07 -10.98
N ILE A 13 -35.23 -17.37 -11.29
CA ILE A 13 -35.59 -18.57 -12.04
C ILE A 13 -35.85 -18.11 -13.47
N ASP A 14 -35.12 -18.68 -14.43
CA ASP A 14 -35.34 -18.37 -15.84
C ASP A 14 -36.52 -19.15 -16.43
N THR A 15 -36.80 -18.91 -17.71
CA THR A 15 -37.91 -19.53 -18.43
C THR A 15 -37.76 -21.05 -18.59
N ASN A 16 -36.56 -21.59 -18.40
CA ASN A 16 -36.27 -23.03 -18.43
C ASN A 16 -36.32 -23.67 -17.04
N ASN A 17 -36.72 -22.88 -16.03
CA ASN A 17 -36.73 -23.27 -14.62
C ASN A 17 -35.31 -23.49 -14.05
N ASP A 18 -34.28 -22.91 -14.69
CA ASP A 18 -32.92 -22.92 -14.20
C ASP A 18 -32.72 -21.79 -13.18
N ILE A 19 -32.01 -22.12 -12.10
CA ILE A 19 -31.73 -21.21 -10.99
C ILE A 19 -30.43 -20.46 -11.30
N ASN A 20 -30.55 -19.15 -11.55
CA ASN A 20 -29.43 -18.26 -11.82
C ASN A 20 -29.21 -17.29 -10.65
N LEU A 21 -27.96 -16.98 -10.32
CA LEU A 21 -27.66 -15.95 -9.33
C LEU A 21 -28.17 -14.59 -9.82
N SER A 22 -28.89 -13.85 -8.96
CA SER A 22 -29.32 -12.49 -9.25
C SER A 22 -28.13 -11.54 -9.16
N ILE A 23 -27.72 -10.95 -10.29
CA ILE A 23 -26.59 -10.00 -10.37
C ILE A 23 -27.12 -8.61 -10.74
N PRO A 24 -26.75 -7.54 -10.01
CA PRO A 24 -25.85 -7.53 -8.85
C PRO A 24 -26.56 -7.80 -7.51
N ASN A 25 -27.89 -7.77 -7.47
CA ASN A 25 -28.66 -7.66 -6.22
C ASN A 25 -28.49 -8.87 -5.29
N GLY A 26 -28.72 -10.09 -5.78
CA GLY A 26 -28.57 -11.31 -4.97
C GLY A 26 -27.13 -11.53 -4.49
N ALA A 27 -26.14 -11.25 -5.36
CA ALA A 27 -24.73 -11.30 -4.99
C ALA A 27 -24.38 -10.30 -3.87
N ASN A 28 -24.89 -9.07 -3.95
CA ASN A 28 -24.67 -8.05 -2.92
C ASN A 28 -25.35 -8.42 -1.60
N SER A 29 -26.59 -8.94 -1.64
CA SER A 29 -27.29 -9.40 -0.44
C SER A 29 -26.54 -10.53 0.26
N PHE A 30 -26.07 -11.53 -0.49
CA PHE A 30 -25.26 -12.63 0.05
C PHE A 30 -23.99 -12.12 0.75
N ILE A 31 -23.26 -11.20 0.10
CA ILE A 31 -22.05 -10.59 0.65
C ILE A 31 -22.37 -9.84 1.96
N SER A 32 -23.46 -9.05 1.99
CA SER A 32 -23.86 -8.31 3.20
C SER A 32 -24.20 -9.26 4.34
N GLU A 33 -25.04 -10.26 4.09
CA GLU A 33 -25.47 -11.24 5.07
C GLU A 33 -24.29 -12.06 5.62
N ALA A 34 -23.33 -12.44 4.76
CA ALA A 34 -22.10 -13.10 5.16
C ALA A 34 -21.25 -12.22 6.09
N LYS A 35 -21.09 -10.93 5.77
CA LYS A 35 -20.31 -9.97 6.57
C LYS A 35 -20.96 -9.68 7.93
N GLU A 36 -22.30 -9.64 7.98
CA GLU A 36 -23.08 -9.49 9.20
C GLU A 36 -23.02 -10.74 10.11
N GLY A 37 -22.52 -11.87 9.59
CA GLY A 37 -22.42 -13.13 10.33
C GLY A 37 -23.75 -13.87 10.46
N THR A 38 -24.73 -13.53 9.62
CA THR A 38 -26.05 -14.17 9.60
C THR A 38 -26.03 -15.53 8.90
N ILE A 39 -24.94 -15.85 8.18
CA ILE A 39 -24.75 -17.12 7.47
C ILE A 39 -24.09 -18.19 8.35
N THR A 40 -24.91 -19.15 8.80
CA THR A 40 -24.48 -20.36 9.50
C THR A 40 -23.53 -21.15 8.59
N GLY A 41 -22.33 -21.42 9.08
CA GLY A 41 -21.28 -22.10 8.32
C GLY A 41 -20.19 -21.17 7.79
N ILE A 42 -20.39 -19.85 7.86
CA ILE A 42 -19.38 -18.84 7.50
C ILE A 42 -19.07 -17.99 8.75
N PRO A 43 -18.38 -18.54 9.76
CA PRO A 43 -17.94 -17.74 10.91
C PRO A 43 -16.89 -16.71 10.44
N LYS A 44 -16.76 -15.59 11.17
CA LYS A 44 -15.79 -14.52 10.83
C LYS A 44 -14.32 -14.97 10.82
N THR A 45 -14.04 -16.15 11.33
CA THR A 45 -12.71 -16.79 11.36
C THR A 45 -12.50 -17.81 10.24
N SER A 46 -13.48 -18.04 9.36
CA SER A 46 -13.32 -18.98 8.25
C SER A 46 -12.62 -18.35 7.05
N THR A 47 -11.91 -19.17 6.29
CA THR A 47 -11.34 -18.80 4.98
C THR A 47 -12.40 -18.32 3.99
N ASP A 48 -13.63 -18.83 4.11
CA ASP A 48 -14.76 -18.40 3.28
C ASP A 48 -15.17 -16.96 3.59
N TYR A 49 -15.19 -16.58 4.87
CA TYR A 49 -15.46 -15.20 5.28
C TYR A 49 -14.39 -14.24 4.74
N GLU A 50 -13.12 -14.61 4.87
CA GLU A 50 -12.00 -13.83 4.33
C GLU A 50 -12.12 -13.66 2.82
N THR A 51 -12.45 -14.74 2.10
CA THR A 51 -12.65 -14.71 0.65
C THR A 51 -13.80 -13.77 0.26
N ILE A 52 -14.93 -13.85 0.95
CA ILE A 52 -16.10 -12.98 0.69
C ILE A 52 -15.75 -11.51 0.98
N ARG A 53 -15.07 -11.23 2.10
CA ARG A 53 -14.64 -9.88 2.45
C ARG A 53 -13.70 -9.30 1.40
N ASN A 54 -12.72 -10.08 0.94
CA ASN A 54 -11.78 -9.68 -0.12
C ASN A 54 -12.50 -9.42 -1.45
N ILE A 55 -13.49 -10.23 -1.82
CA ILE A 55 -14.29 -10.02 -3.02
C ILE A 55 -15.07 -8.69 -2.94
N ASP A 56 -15.70 -8.40 -1.80
CA ASP A 56 -16.43 -7.15 -1.61
C ASP A 56 -15.51 -5.93 -1.64
N GLU A 57 -14.36 -6.03 -0.98
CA GLU A 57 -13.31 -5.00 -0.98
C GLU A 57 -12.84 -4.68 -2.40
N ARG A 58 -12.49 -5.70 -3.20
CA ARG A 58 -12.11 -5.53 -4.60
C ARG A 58 -13.22 -4.95 -5.45
N LYS A 59 -14.45 -5.45 -5.31
CA LYS A 59 -15.62 -4.95 -6.05
C LYS A 59 -15.77 -3.46 -5.81
N ASN A 60 -15.84 -3.04 -4.55
CA ASN A 60 -16.04 -1.63 -4.19
C ASN A 60 -14.95 -0.72 -4.78
N ARG A 61 -13.68 -1.16 -4.77
CA ARG A 61 -12.56 -0.41 -5.38
C ARG A 61 -12.62 -0.37 -6.91
N LEU A 62 -13.03 -1.45 -7.57
CA LEU A 62 -13.10 -1.54 -9.02
C LEU A 62 -14.29 -0.78 -9.61
N THR A 63 -15.37 -0.63 -8.83
CA THR A 63 -16.59 0.09 -9.24
C THR A 63 -16.65 1.52 -8.72
N GLU A 64 -15.61 2.01 -8.05
CA GLU A 64 -15.57 3.39 -7.53
C GLU A 64 -15.29 4.38 -8.66
N ASP A 65 -16.25 5.27 -8.91
CA ASP A 65 -16.08 6.37 -9.86
C ASP A 65 -15.19 7.46 -9.28
N ASN A 66 -13.93 7.50 -9.70
CA ASN A 66 -12.94 8.48 -9.25
C ASN A 66 -12.55 9.44 -10.38
N LEU A 67 -12.98 10.70 -10.29
CA LEU A 67 -12.48 11.77 -11.17
C LEU A 67 -11.31 12.51 -10.53
N ILE A 68 -10.09 12.28 -11.03
CA ILE A 68 -8.85 12.81 -10.46
C ILE A 68 -8.19 13.75 -11.47
N PHE A 69 -8.30 15.06 -11.22
CA PHE A 69 -7.56 16.07 -11.98
C PHE A 69 -6.39 16.61 -11.13
N ALA A 70 -5.18 16.19 -11.47
CA ALA A 70 -3.98 16.51 -10.71
C ALA A 70 -3.09 17.53 -11.43
N THR A 71 -2.63 18.53 -10.70
CA THR A 71 -1.52 19.40 -11.08
C THR A 71 -0.34 19.08 -10.18
N SER A 72 0.84 18.81 -10.74
CA SER A 72 2.00 18.43 -9.93
C SER A 72 3.27 19.15 -10.37
N PHE A 73 4.12 19.42 -9.39
CA PHE A 73 5.48 19.92 -9.55
C PHE A 73 6.44 18.93 -8.92
N ALA A 74 7.46 18.51 -9.67
CA ALA A 74 8.50 17.62 -9.19
C ALA A 74 9.86 18.27 -9.42
N TRP A 75 10.71 18.22 -8.40
CA TRP A 75 12.08 18.66 -8.43
C TRP A 75 13.00 17.50 -8.08
N THR A 76 14.05 17.31 -8.86
CA THR A 76 15.06 16.29 -8.61
C THR A 76 16.44 16.93 -8.73
N ARG A 77 17.29 16.67 -7.74
CA ARG A 77 18.71 16.96 -7.79
C ARG A 77 19.46 15.65 -7.66
N ASP A 78 20.25 15.32 -8.67
CA ASP A 78 21.08 14.13 -8.73
C ASP A 78 22.53 14.58 -8.87
N THR A 79 23.42 14.04 -8.03
CA THR A 79 24.85 14.38 -8.05
C THR A 79 25.68 13.42 -8.87
N ARG A 80 25.07 12.36 -9.44
CA ARG A 80 25.77 11.41 -10.30
C ARG A 80 26.43 12.11 -11.48
N GLU A 81 27.73 11.91 -11.64
CA GLU A 81 28.47 12.44 -12.78
C GLU A 81 28.36 11.54 -14.01
N ASN A 82 28.26 10.22 -13.81
CA ASN A 82 28.14 9.22 -14.87
C ASN A 82 27.41 7.95 -14.38
N ILE A 83 27.19 6.99 -15.28
CA ILE A 83 26.45 5.75 -14.98
C ILE A 83 27.20 4.79 -14.03
N ASN A 84 28.53 4.91 -13.94
CA ASN A 84 29.39 4.10 -13.08
C ASN A 84 29.68 4.76 -11.73
N ASP A 85 29.10 5.94 -11.47
CA ASP A 85 29.27 6.64 -10.20
C ASP A 85 28.50 5.90 -9.09
N ASN A 86 29.28 5.21 -8.26
CA ASN A 86 28.78 4.45 -7.12
C ASN A 86 28.65 5.29 -5.85
N SER A 87 29.07 6.56 -5.85
CA SER A 87 29.10 7.44 -4.68
C SER A 87 28.37 8.74 -4.93
N PHE A 88 27.04 8.66 -4.96
CA PHE A 88 26.19 9.81 -5.26
C PHE A 88 25.13 10.03 -4.20
N SER A 89 24.49 11.19 -4.25
CA SER A 89 23.21 11.47 -3.60
C SER A 89 22.18 11.97 -4.60
N ARG A 90 20.92 11.60 -4.35
CA ARG A 90 19.76 12.06 -5.10
C ARG A 90 18.67 12.52 -4.14
N ILE A 91 18.20 13.74 -4.32
CA ILE A 91 17.04 14.28 -3.61
C ILE A 91 15.92 14.49 -4.62
N ARG A 92 14.72 14.05 -4.28
CA ARG A 92 13.51 14.31 -5.06
C ARG A 92 12.42 14.84 -4.14
N GLY A 93 11.79 15.93 -4.55
CA GLY A 93 10.58 16.46 -3.93
C GLY A 93 9.45 16.51 -4.94
N LYS A 94 8.23 16.20 -4.53
CA LYS A 94 7.04 16.34 -5.36
C LYS A 94 5.90 16.96 -4.55
N LEU A 95 5.24 17.94 -5.14
CA LEU A 95 4.01 18.54 -4.65
C LEU A 95 2.92 18.32 -5.70
N GLU A 96 1.78 17.79 -5.29
CA GLU A 96 0.63 17.51 -6.13
C GLU A 96 -0.63 18.12 -5.50
N SER A 97 -1.38 18.85 -6.31
CA SER A 97 -2.65 19.49 -5.95
C SER A 97 -3.74 18.90 -6.84
N VAL A 98 -4.74 18.27 -6.25
CA VAL A 98 -5.78 17.54 -6.97
C VAL A 98 -7.13 18.19 -6.74
N GLY A 99 -7.92 18.31 -7.80
CA GLY A 99 -9.29 18.84 -7.76
C GLY A 99 -9.40 20.35 -7.59
N ASN A 100 -8.31 21.08 -7.28
CA ASN A 100 -8.34 22.54 -7.08
C ASN A 100 -8.76 23.31 -8.34
N LEU A 101 -8.29 22.91 -9.52
CA LEU A 101 -8.72 23.53 -10.77
C LEU A 101 -10.21 23.29 -11.02
N LEU A 102 -10.65 22.03 -10.84
CA LEU A 102 -12.04 21.64 -11.01
C LEU A 102 -12.96 22.41 -10.06
N ARG A 103 -12.59 22.52 -8.78
CA ARG A 103 -13.31 23.35 -7.81
C ARG A 103 -13.35 24.82 -8.21
N GLY A 104 -12.26 25.37 -8.73
CA GLY A 104 -12.22 26.74 -9.24
C GLY A 104 -13.23 26.96 -10.37
N ILE A 105 -13.24 26.05 -11.35
CA ILE A 105 -14.20 26.06 -12.46
C ILE A 105 -15.63 25.88 -11.95
N SER A 106 -15.89 24.91 -11.05
CA SER A 106 -17.22 24.67 -10.48
C SER A 106 -17.77 25.89 -9.76
N ASN A 107 -16.93 26.60 -9.00
CA ASN A 107 -17.31 27.84 -8.33
C ASN A 107 -17.64 28.97 -9.33
N ILE A 108 -16.80 29.17 -10.36
CA ILE A 108 -17.01 30.23 -11.36
C ILE A 108 -18.25 29.94 -12.22
N ALA A 109 -18.48 28.67 -12.56
CA ALA A 109 -19.64 28.22 -13.33
C ALA A 109 -20.94 28.12 -12.49
N GLY A 110 -20.87 28.34 -11.17
CA GLY A 110 -22.03 28.29 -10.29
C GLY A 110 -22.68 26.91 -10.20
N LEU A 111 -21.89 25.83 -10.29
CA LEU A 111 -22.44 24.47 -10.20
C LEU A 111 -23.05 24.21 -8.81
N GLU A 112 -24.18 23.52 -8.78
CA GLU A 112 -24.78 23.12 -7.51
C GLU A 112 -24.03 21.93 -6.90
N LYS A 113 -24.03 21.88 -5.56
CA LYS A 113 -23.50 20.76 -4.80
C LYS A 113 -24.55 19.65 -4.70
N ASN A 114 -24.10 18.41 -4.67
CA ASN A 114 -24.95 17.26 -4.42
C ASN A 114 -25.40 17.19 -2.93
N ASN A 115 -26.23 16.20 -2.59
CA ASN A 115 -26.74 15.99 -1.23
C ASN A 115 -25.66 15.82 -0.16
N ASN A 116 -24.44 15.42 -0.57
CA ASN A 116 -23.29 15.25 0.31
C ASN A 116 -22.42 16.52 0.41
N GLY A 117 -22.85 17.63 -0.19
CA GLY A 117 -22.13 18.91 -0.15
C GLY A 117 -20.94 18.99 -1.12
N ASN A 118 -20.83 18.05 -2.07
CA ASN A 118 -19.72 17.96 -3.02
C ASN A 118 -20.15 18.42 -4.42
N TYR A 119 -19.21 18.98 -5.17
CA TYR A 119 -19.36 19.28 -6.59
C TYR A 119 -19.23 18.02 -7.43
N ASN A 120 -20.12 17.90 -8.40
CA ASN A 120 -20.07 16.89 -9.46
C ASN A 120 -19.65 17.54 -10.78
N ILE A 121 -18.84 16.83 -11.56
CA ILE A 121 -18.50 17.18 -12.94
C ILE A 121 -18.81 15.95 -13.80
N LEU A 122 -19.62 16.13 -14.85
CA LEU A 122 -20.09 15.03 -15.71
C LEU A 122 -20.74 13.87 -14.91
N GLY A 123 -21.45 14.21 -13.83
CA GLY A 123 -22.12 13.23 -12.98
C GLY A 123 -21.23 12.58 -11.91
N VAL A 124 -19.92 12.86 -11.91
CA VAL A 124 -18.95 12.23 -10.99
C VAL A 124 -18.43 13.23 -9.97
N THR A 125 -18.35 12.82 -8.70
CA THR A 125 -17.68 13.61 -7.66
C THR A 125 -16.16 13.52 -7.88
N PHE A 126 -15.50 14.66 -8.04
CA PHE A 126 -14.05 14.67 -8.22
C PHE A 126 -13.31 14.65 -6.88
N SER A 127 -12.15 14.01 -6.86
CA SER A 127 -11.28 13.97 -5.68
C SER A 127 -10.58 15.31 -5.45
N GLN A 128 -10.46 15.73 -4.19
CA GLN A 128 -9.74 16.95 -3.82
C GLN A 128 -8.81 16.69 -2.62
N TYR A 129 -7.51 16.86 -2.86
CA TYR A 129 -6.47 16.66 -1.86
C TYR A 129 -5.16 17.35 -2.26
N VAL A 130 -4.26 17.52 -1.30
CA VAL A 130 -2.86 17.93 -1.51
C VAL A 130 -1.96 16.77 -1.14
N LYS A 131 -0.95 16.50 -1.95
CA LYS A 131 0.00 15.41 -1.73
C LYS A 131 1.43 15.92 -1.83
N VAL A 132 2.24 15.59 -0.83
CA VAL A 132 3.65 15.96 -0.73
C VAL A 132 4.46 14.69 -0.58
N GLU A 133 5.53 14.56 -1.35
CA GLU A 133 6.46 13.44 -1.32
C GLU A 133 7.90 13.96 -1.28
N GLY A 134 8.75 13.29 -0.50
CA GLY A 134 10.18 13.50 -0.44
C GLY A 134 10.91 12.16 -0.48
N GLU A 135 11.95 12.07 -1.30
CA GLU A 135 12.86 10.93 -1.37
C GLU A 135 14.31 11.42 -1.28
N TYR A 136 15.11 10.71 -0.52
CA TYR A 136 16.56 10.87 -0.50
C TYR A 136 17.24 9.52 -0.68
N ILE A 137 18.20 9.46 -1.59
CA ILE A 137 19.08 8.31 -1.79
C ILE A 137 20.51 8.79 -1.62
N LYS A 138 21.31 8.00 -0.91
CA LYS A 138 22.75 8.21 -0.77
C LYS A 138 23.49 6.89 -0.87
N HIS A 139 24.43 6.82 -1.79
CA HIS A 139 25.41 5.74 -1.85
C HIS A 139 26.77 6.24 -1.38
N TRP A 140 27.46 5.39 -0.64
CA TRP A 140 28.87 5.53 -0.31
C TRP A 140 29.60 4.33 -0.88
N ASP A 141 30.59 4.59 -1.72
CA ASP A 141 31.58 3.58 -2.13
C ASP A 141 32.59 3.43 -0.98
N LEU A 142 32.69 2.22 -0.42
CA LEU A 142 33.50 1.88 0.74
C LEU A 142 34.77 1.09 0.35
N ASP A 143 35.21 1.24 -0.90
CA ASP A 143 36.29 0.50 -1.56
C ASP A 143 35.95 -0.97 -1.84
N HIS A 144 36.75 -1.59 -2.73
CA HIS A 144 36.64 -3.01 -3.11
C HIS A 144 35.25 -3.41 -3.65
N ASN A 145 34.59 -2.51 -4.38
CA ASN A 145 33.23 -2.69 -4.90
C ASN A 145 32.18 -2.90 -3.80
N ASN A 146 32.45 -2.44 -2.58
CA ASN A 146 31.48 -2.45 -1.49
C ASN A 146 30.72 -1.12 -1.48
N ILE A 147 29.40 -1.19 -1.42
CA ILE A 147 28.54 -0.01 -1.45
C ILE A 147 27.62 -0.06 -0.24
N LEU A 148 27.64 1.01 0.56
CA LEU A 148 26.56 1.27 1.50
C LEU A 148 25.53 2.13 0.79
N ALA A 149 24.31 1.61 0.65
CA ALA A 149 23.19 2.31 0.04
C ALA A 149 22.17 2.65 1.11
N PHE A 150 21.71 3.91 1.11
CA PHE A 150 20.64 4.40 1.95
C PHE A 150 19.54 5.01 1.10
N ARG A 151 18.29 4.72 1.46
CA ARG A 151 17.10 5.40 0.93
C ARG A 151 16.20 5.81 2.09
N SER A 152 15.63 7.01 1.98
CA SER A 152 14.48 7.41 2.78
C SER A 152 13.38 7.97 1.89
N PHE A 153 12.14 7.73 2.29
CA PHE A 153 10.94 8.22 1.64
C PHE A 153 9.94 8.65 2.71
N ALA A 154 9.36 9.83 2.51
CA ALA A 154 8.23 10.30 3.29
C ALA A 154 7.19 10.89 2.34
N GLY A 155 5.92 10.57 2.55
CA GLY A 155 4.85 11.10 1.74
C GLY A 155 3.55 11.21 2.50
N ILE A 156 2.80 12.29 2.30
CA ILE A 156 1.48 12.50 2.91
C ILE A 156 0.51 13.07 1.87
N ALA A 157 -0.73 12.59 1.88
CA ALA A 157 -1.83 13.07 1.06
C ALA A 157 -3.01 13.45 1.95
N ILE A 158 -3.38 14.72 2.01
CA ILE A 158 -4.42 15.23 2.91
C ILE A 158 -5.67 15.57 2.07
N PRO A 159 -6.78 14.83 2.24
CA PRO A 159 -8.04 15.16 1.58
C PRO A 159 -8.67 16.40 2.21
N TYR A 160 -9.36 17.21 1.40
CA TYR A 160 -10.10 18.36 1.89
C TYR A 160 -11.18 18.82 0.90
N GLY A 161 -12.15 19.58 1.39
CA GLY A 161 -13.16 20.22 0.54
C GLY A 161 -14.10 19.21 -0.09
N ASN A 162 -13.86 18.85 -1.35
CA ASN A 162 -14.71 17.93 -2.11
C ASN A 162 -14.49 16.44 -1.76
N SER A 163 -13.59 16.13 -0.82
CA SER A 163 -13.25 14.76 -0.42
C SER A 163 -12.81 14.70 1.03
N ASN A 164 -13.05 13.55 1.67
CA ASN A 164 -12.61 13.22 3.04
C ASN A 164 -11.68 11.98 3.08
N SER A 165 -11.38 11.39 1.92
CA SER A 165 -10.50 10.24 1.75
C SER A 165 -9.62 10.41 0.51
N ILE A 166 -8.57 9.60 0.40
CA ILE A 166 -7.72 9.50 -0.78
C ILE A 166 -8.18 8.30 -1.61
N PRO A 167 -8.39 8.45 -2.94
CA PRO A 167 -8.70 7.32 -3.81
C PRO A 167 -7.64 6.22 -3.71
N PHE A 168 -8.04 4.95 -3.73
CA PHE A 168 -7.13 3.80 -3.60
C PHE A 168 -5.90 3.90 -4.52
N THR A 169 -6.10 4.31 -5.78
CA THR A 169 -5.03 4.45 -6.79
C THR A 169 -4.00 5.55 -6.47
N ARG A 170 -4.28 6.40 -5.49
CA ARG A 170 -3.44 7.53 -5.05
C ARG A 170 -2.94 7.38 -3.62
N SER A 171 -3.47 6.44 -2.86
CA SER A 171 -3.00 6.07 -1.53
C SER A 171 -1.64 5.37 -1.58
N TYR A 172 -0.96 5.30 -0.44
CA TYR A 172 0.28 4.56 -0.29
C TYR A 172 0.02 3.17 0.24
N PHE A 173 0.82 2.21 -0.20
CA PHE A 173 0.93 0.88 0.38
C PHE A 173 2.35 0.64 0.87
N ALA A 174 2.56 -0.40 1.69
CA ALA A 174 3.87 -0.81 2.13
C ALA A 174 4.14 -2.31 1.94
N GLY A 175 5.42 -2.67 1.93
CA GLY A 175 5.88 -4.04 1.71
C GLY A 175 6.29 -4.33 0.27
N GLY A 176 7.04 -5.42 0.08
CA GLY A 176 7.53 -5.89 -1.20
C GLY A 176 9.01 -5.60 -1.48
N ALA A 177 9.47 -6.06 -2.64
CA ALA A 177 10.89 -6.20 -2.96
C ALA A 177 11.70 -4.88 -3.05
N ASN A 178 11.03 -3.73 -3.20
CA ASN A 178 11.65 -2.40 -3.29
C ASN A 178 11.26 -1.46 -2.15
N ASP A 179 10.63 -1.99 -1.10
CA ASP A 179 10.14 -1.22 0.04
C ASP A 179 10.57 -1.91 1.33
N ASN A 180 9.64 -2.51 2.09
CA ASN A 180 9.98 -3.35 3.23
C ASN A 180 9.93 -4.83 2.85
N ARG A 181 11.11 -5.46 2.70
CA ARG A 181 11.22 -6.83 2.16
C ARG A 181 10.75 -7.93 3.11
N GLY A 182 10.44 -7.63 4.37
CA GLY A 182 9.86 -8.58 5.32
C GLY A 182 8.35 -8.79 5.19
N TRP A 183 7.68 -7.99 4.35
CA TRP A 183 6.24 -8.08 4.08
C TRP A 183 6.01 -8.21 2.58
N LYS A 184 4.94 -8.90 2.16
CA LYS A 184 4.52 -8.88 0.76
C LYS A 184 3.93 -7.50 0.42
N PRO A 185 3.83 -7.15 -0.88
CA PRO A 185 3.18 -5.90 -1.27
C PRO A 185 1.77 -5.81 -0.66
N TYR A 186 1.46 -4.68 -0.05
CA TYR A 186 0.19 -4.38 0.64
C TYR A 186 -0.05 -5.12 1.97
N ASP A 187 0.86 -5.96 2.45
CA ASP A 187 0.66 -6.65 3.74
C ASP A 187 0.96 -5.76 4.95
N LEU A 188 1.79 -4.71 4.79
CA LEU A 188 2.29 -3.91 5.90
C LEU A 188 1.39 -2.71 6.20
N GLY A 189 0.97 -2.58 7.46
CA GLY A 189 0.20 -1.45 8.00
C GLY A 189 -1.31 -1.57 7.77
N PRO A 190 -2.08 -0.50 8.01
CA PRO A 190 -1.65 0.78 8.57
C PRO A 190 -1.36 0.71 10.07
N GLY A 191 -0.32 1.42 10.53
CA GLY A 191 0.07 1.46 11.94
C GLY A 191 0.25 0.08 12.57
N SER A 192 -0.37 -0.13 13.74
CA SER A 192 -0.39 -1.41 14.45
C SER A 192 -1.68 -2.20 14.25
N SER A 193 -2.54 -1.81 13.31
CA SER A 193 -3.86 -2.42 13.09
C SER A 193 -3.81 -3.92 12.76
N GLY A 194 -2.73 -4.39 12.14
CA GLY A 194 -2.66 -5.74 11.59
C GLY A 194 -3.73 -6.01 10.54
N SER A 195 -4.12 -4.95 9.80
CA SER A 195 -5.27 -4.94 8.90
C SER A 195 -5.41 -6.23 8.10
N ILE A 196 -6.60 -6.82 8.22
CA ILE A 196 -6.98 -8.07 7.58
C ILE A 196 -7.27 -7.92 6.09
N ASN A 197 -7.29 -6.68 5.59
CA ASN A 197 -7.60 -6.39 4.20
C ASN A 197 -6.57 -6.99 3.25
N GLU A 198 -7.02 -7.34 2.04
CA GLU A 198 -6.09 -7.88 1.05
C GLU A 198 -5.14 -6.81 0.53
N PHE A 199 -5.62 -5.57 0.46
CA PHE A 199 -4.76 -4.44 0.17
C PHE A 199 -4.85 -3.45 1.32
N ASN A 200 -3.73 -3.26 2.02
CA ASN A 200 -3.58 -2.23 3.02
C ASN A 200 -3.02 -0.96 2.38
N GLU A 201 -3.76 0.13 2.54
CA GLU A 201 -3.39 1.44 2.07
C GLU A 201 -3.66 2.50 3.13
N ALA A 202 -2.91 3.60 3.03
CA ALA A 202 -3.13 4.78 3.86
C ALA A 202 -2.58 6.03 3.17
N ASN A 203 -2.83 7.19 3.75
CA ASN A 203 -2.49 8.47 3.13
C ASN A 203 -1.18 9.11 3.67
N LEU A 204 -0.55 8.53 4.69
CA LEU A 204 0.80 8.85 5.15
C LEU A 204 1.70 7.62 4.99
N LYS A 205 2.94 7.82 4.51
CA LYS A 205 3.97 6.78 4.41
C LYS A 205 5.32 7.29 4.88
N LEU A 206 6.01 6.48 5.67
CA LEU A 206 7.43 6.62 5.98
C LEU A 206 8.14 5.31 5.62
N ALA A 207 9.26 5.39 4.90
CA ALA A 207 10.08 4.23 4.57
C ALA A 207 11.57 4.60 4.57
N PHE A 208 12.39 3.70 5.09
CA PHE A 208 13.83 3.85 5.26
C PHE A 208 14.48 2.50 4.92
N ASN A 209 15.55 2.53 4.15
CA ASN A 209 16.27 1.34 3.74
C ASN A 209 17.77 1.58 3.88
N VAL A 210 18.47 0.64 4.48
CA VAL A 210 19.93 0.57 4.53
C VAL A 210 20.34 -0.77 3.95
N GLU A 211 21.25 -0.76 2.98
CA GLU A 211 21.76 -1.97 2.34
C GLU A 211 23.28 -1.89 2.19
N TYR A 212 23.99 -2.88 2.74
CA TYR A 212 25.41 -3.07 2.51
C TYR A 212 25.62 -4.12 1.43
N ARG A 213 26.14 -3.70 0.27
CA ARG A 213 26.38 -4.52 -0.93
C ARG A 213 27.86 -4.86 -1.00
N TYR A 214 28.18 -6.12 -1.28
CA TYR A 214 29.57 -6.58 -1.36
C TYR A 214 29.77 -7.64 -2.45
N THR A 215 31.01 -7.81 -2.91
CA THR A 215 31.37 -8.87 -3.87
C THR A 215 31.71 -10.15 -3.13
N ILE A 216 31.10 -11.28 -3.52
CA ILE A 216 31.46 -12.60 -2.99
C ILE A 216 32.57 -13.20 -3.86
N ILE A 217 32.30 -13.37 -5.15
CA ILE A 217 33.28 -13.86 -6.14
C ILE A 217 32.83 -13.50 -7.56
N GLY A 218 33.69 -12.81 -8.31
CA GLY A 218 33.40 -12.41 -9.69
C GLY A 218 32.06 -11.65 -9.80
N ALA A 219 31.13 -12.18 -10.59
CA ALA A 219 29.80 -11.62 -10.79
C ALA A 219 28.80 -11.90 -9.64
N ILE A 220 29.15 -12.79 -8.70
CA ILE A 220 28.30 -13.15 -7.56
C ILE A 220 28.51 -12.12 -6.45
N LYS A 221 27.43 -11.45 -6.07
CA LYS A 221 27.40 -10.37 -5.07
C LYS A 221 26.44 -10.73 -3.94
N GLY A 222 26.71 -10.18 -2.76
CA GLY A 222 25.86 -10.31 -1.58
C GLY A 222 25.31 -8.96 -1.13
N ALA A 223 24.28 -8.98 -0.29
CA ALA A 223 23.96 -7.85 0.56
C ALA A 223 23.36 -8.25 1.90
N PHE A 224 23.56 -7.38 2.89
CA PHE A 224 22.79 -7.34 4.11
C PHE A 224 21.90 -6.10 4.07
N PHE A 225 20.67 -6.20 4.54
CA PHE A 225 19.78 -5.05 4.57
C PHE A 225 18.94 -4.95 5.83
N VAL A 226 18.54 -3.72 6.11
CA VAL A 226 17.52 -3.36 7.10
C VAL A 226 16.55 -2.41 6.42
N ASP A 227 15.27 -2.78 6.43
CA ASP A 227 14.17 -1.97 5.93
C ASP A 227 13.27 -1.59 7.10
N ALA A 228 12.93 -0.32 7.22
CA ALA A 228 12.05 0.19 8.27
C ALA A 228 10.98 1.10 7.67
N GLY A 229 9.73 0.96 8.07
CA GLY A 229 8.68 1.82 7.56
C GLY A 229 7.28 1.39 7.98
N ASN A 230 6.31 2.24 7.71
CA ASN A 230 4.88 1.94 7.83
C ASN A 230 4.07 2.96 7.03
N ILE A 231 2.77 2.69 6.92
CA ILE A 231 1.74 3.60 6.42
C ILE A 231 0.72 3.89 7.53
N TRP A 232 0.10 5.06 7.51
CA TRP A 232 -0.94 5.44 8.47
C TRP A 232 -1.98 6.34 7.82
N ASN A 233 -3.16 6.40 8.43
CA ASN A 233 -4.22 7.33 8.08
C ASN A 233 -4.09 8.61 8.91
N ALA A 234 -3.92 9.75 8.25
CA ALA A 234 -3.65 11.05 8.86
C ALA A 234 -4.60 12.10 8.27
N MET A 235 -5.40 12.76 9.12
CA MET A 235 -6.31 13.83 8.68
C MET A 235 -7.30 13.39 7.57
N ASP A 236 -7.86 12.18 7.70
CA ASP A 236 -8.86 11.62 6.80
C ASP A 236 -10.08 11.08 7.58
N ASN A 237 -10.92 10.29 6.91
CA ASN A 237 -12.15 9.73 7.43
C ASN A 237 -11.99 8.38 8.16
N VAL A 238 -10.77 7.87 8.33
CA VAL A 238 -10.54 6.60 9.04
C VAL A 238 -10.58 6.83 10.54
N ASN A 239 -11.41 6.05 11.25
CA ASN A 239 -11.64 6.21 12.69
C ASN A 239 -10.91 5.17 13.56
N ASP A 240 -10.30 4.15 12.96
CA ASP A 240 -9.55 3.13 13.70
C ASP A 240 -8.25 3.71 14.27
N GLU A 241 -8.15 3.81 15.60
CA GLU A 241 -7.00 4.39 16.29
C GLU A 241 -5.69 3.65 15.97
N ALA A 242 -5.71 2.33 15.81
CA ALA A 242 -4.52 1.54 15.50
C ALA A 242 -3.96 1.79 14.10
N SER A 243 -4.79 2.35 13.21
CA SER A 243 -4.43 2.70 11.83
C SER A 243 -4.01 4.16 11.65
N ARG A 244 -4.17 5.01 12.67
CA ARG A 244 -4.05 6.47 12.54
C ARG A 244 -2.70 7.02 12.97
N PHE A 245 -2.30 8.13 12.36
CA PHE A 245 -1.19 8.96 12.81
C PHE A 245 -1.75 10.27 13.38
N THR A 246 -1.82 10.34 14.70
CA THR A 246 -2.34 11.48 15.46
C THR A 246 -1.23 12.20 16.23
N SER A 247 -0.15 11.50 16.57
CA SER A 247 0.99 12.09 17.26
C SER A 247 2.31 11.36 16.96
N LEU A 248 3.43 11.94 17.42
CA LEU A 248 4.75 11.32 17.26
C LEU A 248 4.89 9.98 18.00
N THR A 249 4.01 9.66 18.95
CA THR A 249 4.03 8.35 19.62
C THR A 249 3.75 7.21 18.65
N ASP A 250 3.01 7.49 17.57
CA ASP A 250 2.59 6.48 16.58
C ASP A 250 3.79 6.00 15.73
N LEU A 251 4.93 6.71 15.79
CA LEU A 251 6.21 6.25 15.23
C LEU A 251 6.73 4.98 15.91
N LYS A 252 6.22 4.61 17.11
CA LYS A 252 6.52 3.32 17.74
C LYS A 252 6.06 2.14 16.87
N ASP A 253 5.12 2.37 15.96
CA ASP A 253 4.59 1.34 15.07
C ASP A 253 5.39 1.23 13.75
N ILE A 254 6.57 1.85 13.62
CA ILE A 254 7.46 1.60 12.48
C ILE A 254 7.87 0.12 12.48
N ALA A 255 7.47 -0.61 11.44
CA ALA A 255 7.89 -2.00 11.25
C ALA A 255 9.33 -2.08 10.79
N VAL A 256 10.05 -3.14 11.19
CA VAL A 256 11.45 -3.37 10.82
C VAL A 256 11.60 -4.77 10.25
N ALA A 257 12.24 -4.87 9.09
CA ALA A 257 12.76 -6.11 8.54
C ALA A 257 14.28 -6.06 8.43
N SER A 258 14.91 -7.21 8.55
CA SER A 258 16.29 -7.40 8.14
C SER A 258 16.41 -8.65 7.28
N GLY A 259 17.46 -8.73 6.48
CA GLY A 259 17.61 -9.85 5.58
C GLY A 259 18.91 -9.91 4.82
N LEU A 260 18.95 -10.91 3.95
CA LEU A 260 20.10 -11.28 3.13
C LEU A 260 19.70 -11.24 1.67
N GLY A 261 20.62 -10.80 0.81
CA GLY A 261 20.44 -10.80 -0.63
C GLY A 261 21.57 -11.49 -1.35
N LEU A 262 21.24 -12.33 -2.33
CA LEU A 262 22.17 -12.90 -3.28
C LEU A 262 21.91 -12.28 -4.65
N ARG A 263 22.99 -11.90 -5.35
CA ARG A 263 22.91 -11.20 -6.63
C ARG A 263 23.85 -11.83 -7.64
N TYR A 264 23.42 -11.83 -8.89
CA TYR A 264 24.27 -12.16 -10.03
C TYR A 264 24.29 -10.97 -10.99
N ASP A 265 25.49 -10.45 -11.26
CA ASP A 265 25.72 -9.31 -12.13
C ASP A 265 26.03 -9.76 -13.56
N PHE A 266 25.11 -9.50 -14.49
CA PHE A 266 25.30 -9.81 -15.90
C PHE A 266 26.05 -8.69 -16.66
N GLY A 267 26.45 -7.60 -15.98
CA GLY A 267 27.08 -6.41 -16.56
C GLY A 267 26.10 -5.37 -17.09
N PHE A 268 24.92 -5.80 -17.59
CA PHE A 268 23.87 -4.89 -18.09
C PHE A 268 22.62 -4.85 -17.18
N PHE A 269 22.39 -5.88 -16.36
CA PHE A 269 21.46 -5.85 -15.24
C PHE A 269 21.94 -6.78 -14.13
N VAL A 270 21.38 -6.61 -12.94
CA VAL A 270 21.62 -7.50 -11.79
C VAL A 270 20.37 -8.31 -11.50
N LEU A 271 20.47 -9.64 -11.46
CA LEU A 271 19.40 -10.47 -10.90
C LEU A 271 19.58 -10.53 -9.38
N ARG A 272 18.50 -10.37 -8.61
CA ARG A 272 18.53 -10.47 -7.15
C ARG A 272 17.56 -11.51 -6.63
N LEU A 273 17.98 -12.18 -5.56
CA LEU A 273 17.18 -12.99 -4.67
C LEU A 273 17.40 -12.46 -3.25
N ASP A 274 16.38 -11.84 -2.67
CA ASP A 274 16.41 -11.29 -1.32
C ASP A 274 15.46 -12.09 -0.42
N VAL A 275 15.93 -12.44 0.78
CA VAL A 275 15.13 -13.09 1.83
C VAL A 275 15.00 -12.11 2.99
N GLY A 276 13.78 -11.61 3.20
CA GLY A 276 13.45 -10.66 4.27
C GLY A 276 12.75 -11.35 5.43
N PHE A 277 13.14 -10.99 6.64
CA PHE A 277 12.55 -11.48 7.89
C PHE A 277 11.96 -10.32 8.67
N LYS A 278 10.80 -10.53 9.30
CA LYS A 278 10.17 -9.54 10.18
C LYS A 278 10.92 -9.48 11.51
N THR A 279 11.71 -8.41 11.70
CA THR A 279 12.50 -8.18 12.92
C THR A 279 11.66 -7.52 13.99
N TYR A 280 10.79 -6.59 13.62
CA TYR A 280 9.80 -5.94 14.47
C TYR A 280 8.47 -5.83 13.75
N ASP A 281 7.43 -6.52 14.24
CA ASP A 281 6.07 -6.48 13.69
C ASP A 281 5.13 -5.68 14.63
N PRO A 282 4.69 -4.47 14.25
CA PRO A 282 3.84 -3.62 15.08
C PRO A 282 2.42 -4.16 15.25
N ALA A 283 1.96 -5.06 14.38
CA ALA A 283 0.63 -5.67 14.46
C ALA A 283 0.52 -6.72 15.58
N ARG A 284 1.66 -7.18 16.13
CA ARG A 284 1.69 -8.11 17.26
C ARG A 284 1.36 -7.37 18.56
N LEU A 285 0.86 -8.14 19.53
CA LEU A 285 0.63 -7.68 20.90
C LEU A 285 1.93 -7.10 21.50
N GLU A 286 1.78 -6.09 22.36
CA GLU A 286 2.92 -5.51 23.07
C GLU A 286 3.67 -6.60 23.86
N GLY A 287 5.01 -6.58 23.78
CA GLY A 287 5.88 -7.65 24.31
C GLY A 287 6.19 -8.78 23.32
N GLU A 288 5.42 -8.92 22.23
CA GLU A 288 5.63 -9.95 21.20
C GLU A 288 6.03 -9.40 19.83
N ARG A 289 6.43 -8.13 19.75
CA ARG A 289 6.72 -7.48 18.47
C ARG A 289 8.09 -7.86 17.88
N TRP A 290 9.06 -8.23 18.71
CA TRP A 290 10.43 -8.51 18.27
C TRP A 290 10.66 -9.98 17.93
N ILE A 291 11.16 -10.23 16.71
CA ILE A 291 11.82 -11.49 16.26
C ILE A 291 10.89 -12.73 16.35
N LYS A 292 9.58 -12.57 16.52
CA LYS A 292 8.65 -13.72 16.62
C LYS A 292 8.53 -14.51 15.32
N ASP A 293 8.51 -13.81 14.19
CA ASP A 293 8.38 -14.41 12.86
C ASP A 293 9.74 -14.52 12.13
N TYR A 294 10.85 -14.44 12.88
CA TYR A 294 12.20 -14.47 12.31
C TYR A 294 12.66 -15.90 12.04
N ASN A 295 12.05 -16.54 11.04
CA ASN A 295 12.38 -17.90 10.62
C ASN A 295 12.07 -18.10 9.13
N PHE A 296 12.67 -19.11 8.50
CA PHE A 296 12.52 -19.36 7.07
C PHE A 296 11.10 -19.73 6.62
N GLY A 297 10.26 -20.20 7.54
CA GLY A 297 8.85 -20.51 7.27
C GLY A 297 7.97 -19.26 7.14
N ASN A 298 8.38 -18.15 7.78
CA ASN A 298 7.68 -16.87 7.74
C ASN A 298 8.44 -15.80 6.95
N ALA A 299 9.60 -16.14 6.40
CA ALA A 299 10.40 -15.24 5.57
C ALA A 299 9.70 -14.94 4.24
N VAL A 300 9.92 -13.74 3.72
CA VAL A 300 9.44 -13.32 2.41
C VAL A 300 10.58 -13.43 1.40
N TYR A 301 10.36 -14.21 0.36
CA TYR A 301 11.31 -14.43 -0.73
C TYR A 301 10.98 -13.49 -1.87
N ASN A 302 11.93 -12.64 -2.22
CA ASN A 302 11.80 -11.59 -3.22
C ASN A 302 12.75 -11.88 -4.38
N ILE A 303 12.23 -11.85 -5.60
CA ILE A 303 13.03 -11.89 -6.82
C ILE A 303 12.90 -10.54 -7.51
N GLY A 304 13.97 -10.02 -8.08
CA GLY A 304 13.90 -8.78 -8.84
C GLY A 304 15.04 -8.60 -9.83
N ILE A 305 14.91 -7.54 -10.62
CA ILE A 305 15.91 -7.09 -11.58
C ILE A 305 16.37 -5.70 -11.13
N ASN A 306 17.69 -5.49 -11.15
CA ASN A 306 18.40 -4.33 -10.64
C ASN A 306 18.25 -4.11 -9.12
N TYR A 307 19.00 -3.12 -8.63
CA TYR A 307 18.98 -2.73 -7.24
C TYR A 307 17.65 -2.05 -6.87
N PRO A 308 17.17 -2.22 -5.63
CA PRO A 308 15.88 -1.67 -5.20
C PRO A 308 15.86 -0.15 -5.10
N PHE A 309 17.03 0.45 -4.90
CA PHE A 309 17.28 1.89 -4.81
C PHE A 309 18.76 2.21 -5.11
#